data_AF-A0A7X2TR54-F1
#
_entry.id   AF-A0A7X2TR54-F1
#
_cell.length_a   1.000
_cell.length_b   1.000
_cell.length_c   1.000
_cell.angle_alpha   90.00
_cell.angle_beta   90.00
_cell.angle_gamma   90.00
#
_symmetry.space_group_name_H-M   'P 1'
#
loop_
_entity.id
_entity.type
_entity.pdbx_description
1 polymer ?
#
loop_
_entity_poly.entity_id
_entity_poly.type
_entity_poly.pdbx_seq_one_letter_code
_entity_poly.pdbx_strand_id
1 'polypeptide(L)'
;MALRITTFHLTAKARGLSRRLICQIGKELNEQAAAIAKYVVGLTADEVKQVTVSSASRNEIDLASSATIGYSDIIEAIVKAMDNAKSLGAKSGDTLYLTHYTNNAKSKDATSKGDGQTQTYATVAAITVDGDVITSMIVDAVQPTVKFNAKGEVTSDAAYVKTKNELKEAYGMAKASSIGREWYLQAESFCAYATGKTIDAVMSTAVNEKGVATDVDLVSSVTLALSNFTDLIAKLAK
;
A
#
# COMPACT_ATOMS: atom_id res chain seq x y z
N MET A 1 -7.46 14.48 -21.94
CA MET A 1 -7.73 15.22 -20.69
C MET A 1 -6.69 14.74 -19.69
N ALA A 2 -5.71 15.57 -19.34
CA ALA A 2 -4.62 15.17 -18.44
C ALA A 2 -5.12 15.10 -16.99
N LEU A 3 -4.77 14.02 -16.28
CA LEU A 3 -5.12 13.83 -14.87
C LEU A 3 -4.32 14.86 -14.03
N ARG A 4 -5.01 15.62 -13.18
CA ARG A 4 -4.41 16.57 -12.23
C ARG A 4 -4.70 16.12 -10.81
N ILE A 5 -3.74 16.28 -9.90
CA ILE A 5 -3.94 16.02 -8.48
C ILE A 5 -4.95 17.04 -7.93
N THR A 6 -6.13 16.59 -7.49
CA THR A 6 -7.13 17.47 -6.87
C THR A 6 -7.00 17.53 -5.35
N THR A 7 -6.59 16.42 -4.71
CA THR A 7 -6.39 16.31 -3.26
C THR A 7 -5.34 15.22 -2.96
N PHE A 8 -4.39 15.46 -2.05
CA PHE A 8 -3.41 14.47 -1.59
C PHE A 8 -3.15 14.61 -0.08
N HIS A 9 -3.30 13.52 0.68
CA HIS A 9 -3.14 13.51 2.15
C HIS A 9 -2.05 12.53 2.57
N LEU A 10 -1.01 13.03 3.25
CA LEU A 10 0.07 12.22 3.83
C LEU A 10 0.13 12.48 5.34
N THR A 11 -0.20 11.48 6.16
CA THR A 11 -0.21 11.59 7.63
C THR A 11 0.78 10.60 8.25
N ALA A 12 1.87 11.12 8.84
CA ALA A 12 2.77 10.35 9.69
C ALA A 12 2.55 10.75 11.15
N LYS A 13 2.18 9.79 12.02
CA LYS A 13 1.96 10.02 13.45
C LYS A 13 3.25 9.76 14.22
N ALA A 14 3.99 10.81 14.57
CA ALA A 14 5.18 10.69 15.42
C ALA A 14 4.78 10.40 16.88
N ARG A 15 5.33 9.33 17.49
CA ARG A 15 5.29 9.14 18.95
C ARG A 15 6.53 9.81 19.56
N GLY A 16 6.30 10.57 20.63
CA GLY A 16 7.24 11.51 21.21
C GLY A 16 8.64 10.96 21.49
N LEU A 17 9.61 11.52 20.79
CA LEU A 17 10.98 11.72 21.22
C LEU A 17 11.45 13.00 20.52
N SER A 18 11.91 13.99 21.27
CA SER A 18 12.39 15.27 20.74
C SER A 18 13.53 15.02 19.73
N ARG A 19 13.21 15.04 18.43
CA ARG A 19 14.12 14.75 17.30
C ARG A 19 14.54 16.00 16.52
N ARG A 20 14.30 17.20 17.07
CA ARG A 20 14.71 18.48 16.47
C ARG A 20 16.21 18.61 16.16
N LEU A 21 17.06 17.71 16.65
CA LEU A 21 18.51 17.75 16.44
C LEU A 21 19.01 17.05 15.16
N ILE A 22 18.21 16.22 14.49
CA ILE A 22 18.68 15.44 13.30
C ILE A 22 18.33 16.15 11.98
N CYS A 23 17.32 17.03 12.00
CA CYS A 23 16.81 17.72 10.83
C CYS A 23 17.31 19.18 10.79
N GLN A 24 18.15 19.54 9.81
CA GLN A 24 18.86 20.83 9.70
C GLN A 24 17.96 22.08 9.61
N ILE A 25 16.65 21.88 9.49
CA ILE A 25 15.63 22.89 9.21
C ILE A 25 14.53 22.94 10.29
N GLY A 26 14.66 22.12 11.34
CA GLY A 26 13.73 22.10 12.47
C GLY A 26 12.31 21.57 12.21
N LYS A 27 12.05 20.94 11.05
CA LYS A 27 10.75 20.34 10.68
C LYS A 27 10.74 18.82 10.89
N GLU A 28 9.65 18.28 11.39
CA GLU A 28 9.44 16.84 11.53
C GLU A 28 9.03 16.20 10.19
N LEU A 29 9.26 14.88 10.04
CA LEU A 29 8.98 14.12 8.80
C LEU A 29 7.56 14.36 8.24
N ASN A 30 6.56 14.41 9.13
CA ASN A 30 5.16 14.65 8.76
C ASN A 30 4.94 16.06 8.17
N GLU A 31 5.68 17.06 8.62
CA GLU A 31 5.57 18.44 8.15
C GLU A 31 6.22 18.60 6.78
N GLN A 32 7.33 17.91 6.54
CA GLN A 32 8.01 17.85 5.24
C GLN A 32 7.13 17.13 4.20
N ALA A 33 6.57 15.98 4.59
CA ALA A 33 5.58 15.22 3.83
C ALA A 33 4.35 16.06 3.43
N ALA A 34 3.79 16.81 4.37
CA ALA A 34 2.63 17.67 4.12
C ALA A 34 2.95 18.85 3.19
N ALA A 35 4.19 19.36 3.21
CA ALA A 35 4.61 20.44 2.32
C ALA A 35 4.65 19.98 0.85
N ILE A 36 5.22 18.80 0.58
CA ILE A 36 5.16 18.19 -0.76
C ILE A 36 3.73 17.92 -1.17
N ALA A 37 2.94 17.32 -0.27
CA ALA A 37 1.55 16.98 -0.55
C ALA A 37 0.76 18.17 -1.07
N LYS A 38 0.97 19.36 -0.49
CA LYS A 38 0.35 20.62 -0.95
C LYS A 38 0.93 21.13 -2.26
N TYR A 39 2.25 21.01 -2.44
CA TYR A 39 2.94 21.52 -3.61
C TYR A 39 2.52 20.80 -4.90
N VAL A 40 2.35 19.48 -4.85
CA VAL A 40 2.00 18.69 -6.04
C VAL A 40 0.54 18.80 -6.46
N VAL A 41 -0.33 19.42 -5.65
CA VAL A 41 -1.73 19.65 -6.00
C VAL A 41 -1.82 20.55 -7.24
N GLY A 42 -2.64 20.17 -8.21
CA GLY A 42 -2.85 20.89 -9.46
C GLY A 42 -1.84 20.56 -10.56
N LEU A 43 -0.72 19.87 -10.23
CA LEU A 43 0.28 19.42 -11.19
C LEU A 43 -0.14 18.13 -11.90
N THR A 44 0.39 17.96 -13.11
CA THR A 44 0.36 16.74 -13.92
C THR A 44 1.54 15.82 -13.60
N ALA A 45 1.49 14.55 -14.01
CA ALA A 45 2.56 13.59 -13.73
C ALA A 45 3.91 14.04 -14.33
N ASP A 46 3.91 14.65 -15.50
CA ASP A 46 5.12 15.15 -16.15
C ASP A 46 5.69 16.39 -15.45
N GLU A 47 4.83 17.27 -14.91
CA GLU A 47 5.25 18.39 -14.05
C GLU A 47 5.81 17.87 -12.71
N VAL A 48 5.20 16.84 -12.12
CA VAL A 48 5.70 16.21 -10.88
C VAL A 48 7.06 15.54 -11.09
N LYS A 49 7.30 14.87 -12.23
CA LYS A 49 8.62 14.29 -12.59
C LYS A 49 9.71 15.37 -12.70
N GLN A 50 9.33 16.59 -13.08
CA GLN A 50 10.23 17.73 -13.23
C GLN A 50 10.48 18.47 -11.92
N VAL A 51 9.87 18.04 -10.80
CA VAL A 51 10.17 18.56 -9.46
C VAL A 51 11.57 18.11 -9.08
N THR A 52 12.56 18.85 -9.58
CA THR A 52 13.95 18.67 -9.20
C THR A 52 14.12 19.16 -7.77
N VAL A 53 14.48 18.25 -6.87
CA VAL A 53 15.06 18.60 -5.57
C VAL A 53 16.49 19.07 -5.83
N SER A 54 16.64 20.19 -6.53
CA SER A 54 17.95 20.78 -6.71
C SER A 54 18.29 21.49 -5.39
N SER A 55 19.48 21.24 -4.86
CA SER A 55 20.09 22.09 -3.85
C SER A 55 20.45 23.48 -4.40
N ALA A 56 20.03 23.82 -5.63
CA ALA A 56 20.46 25.01 -6.35
C ALA A 56 19.48 25.41 -7.47
N SER A 57 18.29 25.94 -7.13
CA SER A 57 17.58 26.88 -8.02
C SER A 57 16.59 27.72 -7.23
N ARG A 58 17.01 28.95 -6.96
CA ARG A 58 16.21 30.01 -6.35
C ARG A 58 15.16 30.49 -7.35
N ASN A 59 13.90 30.07 -7.19
CA ASN A 59 12.71 30.92 -7.25
C ASN A 59 11.43 30.09 -7.06
N GLU A 60 10.65 30.53 -6.07
CA GLU A 60 9.32 30.05 -5.62
C GLU A 60 9.20 28.58 -5.15
N ILE A 61 9.14 28.47 -3.83
CA ILE A 61 8.97 27.26 -2.99
C ILE A 61 10.30 26.53 -2.72
N ASP A 62 10.96 27.04 -1.69
CA ASP A 62 12.16 26.47 -1.10
C ASP A 62 11.86 25.16 -0.35
N LEU A 63 11.72 24.07 -1.12
CA LEU A 63 11.72 22.70 -0.60
C LEU A 63 13.12 22.28 -0.11
N ALA A 64 14.17 23.01 -0.49
CA ALA A 64 15.55 22.76 -0.09
C ALA A 64 15.87 23.25 1.34
N SER A 65 15.26 24.34 1.81
CA SER A 65 15.33 24.77 3.23
C SER A 65 14.26 24.13 4.12
N SER A 66 13.44 23.25 3.55
CA SER A 66 12.34 22.62 4.28
C SER A 66 12.29 21.10 4.21
N ALA A 67 13.33 20.43 3.68
CA ALA A 67 13.58 19.02 4.00
C ALA A 67 15.02 18.51 3.93
N THR A 68 15.27 17.43 4.69
CA THR A 68 16.51 16.64 4.70
C THR A 68 16.34 15.23 4.10
N ILE A 69 15.17 14.90 3.55
CA ILE A 69 14.85 13.58 2.99
C ILE A 69 15.03 13.63 1.47
N GLY A 70 15.61 12.58 0.88
CA GLY A 70 15.58 12.42 -0.57
C GLY A 70 14.13 12.25 -1.04
N TYR A 71 13.58 13.27 -1.70
CA TYR A 71 12.20 13.22 -2.17
C TYR A 71 12.02 12.42 -3.46
N SER A 72 13.09 11.90 -4.05
CA SER A 72 13.04 11.07 -5.26
C SER A 72 12.06 9.91 -5.11
N ASP A 73 12.14 9.16 -4.01
CA ASP A 73 11.24 8.02 -3.76
C ASP A 73 9.77 8.46 -3.60
N ILE A 74 9.53 9.63 -2.99
CA ILE A 74 8.18 10.19 -2.80
C ILE A 74 7.62 10.67 -4.14
N ILE A 75 8.43 11.35 -4.95
CA ILE A 75 8.05 11.82 -6.30
C ILE A 75 7.76 10.61 -7.20
N GLU A 76 8.61 9.59 -7.19
CA GLU A 76 8.38 8.35 -7.92
C GLU A 76 7.09 7.66 -7.48
N ALA A 77 6.82 7.60 -6.17
CA ALA A 77 5.58 7.04 -5.66
C ALA A 77 4.33 7.85 -6.09
N ILE A 78 4.41 9.19 -6.10
CA ILE A 78 3.32 10.06 -6.59
C ILE A 78 3.09 9.83 -8.07
N VAL A 79 4.15 9.84 -8.88
CA VAL A 79 4.05 9.60 -10.33
C VAL A 79 3.46 8.21 -10.60
N LYS A 80 3.94 7.18 -9.92
CA LYS A 80 3.35 5.83 -10.00
C LYS A 80 1.88 5.84 -9.61
N ALA A 81 1.48 6.55 -8.56
CA ALA A 81 0.08 6.64 -8.15
C ALA A 81 -0.78 7.34 -9.22
N MET A 82 -0.26 8.39 -9.87
CA MET A 82 -0.95 9.08 -10.97
C MET A 82 -1.09 8.19 -12.21
N ASP A 83 -0.04 7.45 -12.57
CA ASP A 83 -0.02 6.56 -13.74
C ASP A 83 -0.94 5.34 -13.55
N ASN A 84 -1.14 4.90 -12.29
CA ASN A 84 -2.01 3.78 -11.95
C ASN A 84 -3.39 4.21 -11.43
N ALA A 85 -3.71 5.51 -11.43
CA ALA A 85 -4.97 6.02 -10.91
C ALA A 85 -6.16 5.45 -11.69
N LYS A 86 -7.15 4.93 -10.96
CA LYS A 86 -8.41 4.40 -11.50
C LYS A 86 -9.58 5.14 -10.86
N SER A 87 -10.61 5.46 -11.65
CA SER A 87 -11.90 5.89 -11.10
C SER A 87 -12.66 4.65 -10.63
N LEU A 88 -12.82 4.51 -9.31
CA LEU A 88 -13.39 3.33 -8.67
C LEU A 88 -14.67 3.62 -7.87
N GLY A 89 -15.28 4.80 -8.07
CA GLY A 89 -16.53 5.19 -7.41
C GLY A 89 -16.36 6.22 -6.27
N ALA A 90 -15.12 6.52 -5.86
CA ALA A 90 -14.85 7.59 -4.90
C ALA A 90 -15.37 8.95 -5.41
N LYS A 91 -16.05 9.70 -4.53
CA LYS A 91 -16.62 11.02 -4.81
C LYS A 91 -16.25 12.05 -3.74
N SER A 92 -16.47 13.32 -4.04
CA SER A 92 -16.27 14.39 -3.06
C SER A 92 -17.18 14.16 -1.84
N GLY A 93 -16.60 14.24 -0.65
CA GLY A 93 -17.28 13.96 0.62
C GLY A 93 -16.98 12.57 1.19
N ASP A 94 -16.48 11.64 0.37
CA ASP A 94 -16.06 10.33 0.87
C ASP A 94 -14.84 10.46 1.79
N THR A 95 -14.78 9.61 2.82
CA THR A 95 -13.64 9.52 3.74
C THR A 95 -12.65 8.47 3.24
N LEU A 96 -11.38 8.85 3.07
CA LEU A 96 -10.29 7.93 2.71
C LEU A 96 -9.66 7.31 3.96
N TYR A 97 -9.57 5.99 3.98
CA TYR A 97 -8.83 5.20 4.93
C TYR A 97 -7.65 4.50 4.25
N LEU A 98 -6.46 4.63 4.85
CA LEU A 98 -5.29 3.86 4.48
C LEU A 98 -5.03 2.84 5.58
N THR A 99 -5.25 1.57 5.28
CA THR A 99 -5.09 0.48 6.24
C THR A 99 -3.99 -0.47 5.79
N HIS A 100 -3.36 -1.12 6.76
CA HIS A 100 -2.34 -2.12 6.50
C HIS A 100 -2.45 -3.24 7.51
N TYR A 101 -2.08 -4.45 7.14
CA TYR A 101 -1.90 -5.59 8.03
C TYR A 101 -0.53 -6.20 7.77
N THR A 102 0.22 -6.46 8.84
CA THR A 102 1.57 -7.03 8.75
C THR A 102 1.67 -8.28 9.61
N ASN A 103 2.33 -9.30 9.08
CA ASN A 103 2.70 -10.50 9.82
C ASN A 103 4.05 -11.04 9.33
N ASN A 104 4.60 -11.98 10.09
CA ASN A 104 5.84 -12.65 9.79
C ASN A 104 5.72 -14.17 9.91
N ALA A 105 4.53 -14.72 9.67
CA ALA A 105 4.17 -16.10 9.98
C ALA A 105 5.02 -17.16 9.26
N LYS A 106 5.69 -16.80 8.15
CA LYS A 106 6.63 -17.69 7.43
C LYS A 106 8.09 -17.48 7.82
N SER A 107 8.38 -16.69 8.84
CA SER A 107 9.73 -16.60 9.38
C SER A 107 10.09 -17.90 10.10
N LYS A 108 11.33 -18.34 9.98
CA LYS A 108 11.83 -19.58 10.60
C LYS A 108 13.32 -19.48 10.85
N ASP A 109 13.77 -20.19 11.87
CA ASP A 109 15.18 -20.27 12.22
C ASP A 109 15.97 -21.05 11.17
N ALA A 110 17.25 -20.70 11.05
CA ALA A 110 18.20 -21.50 10.30
C ALA A 110 18.49 -22.81 11.04
N THR A 111 18.77 -23.86 10.27
CA THR A 111 19.13 -25.17 10.81
C THR A 111 20.46 -25.62 10.21
N SER A 112 21.05 -26.68 10.76
CA SER A 112 22.22 -27.32 10.16
C SER A 112 21.96 -27.89 8.76
N LYS A 113 20.69 -28.02 8.35
CA LYS A 113 20.27 -28.62 7.08
C LYS A 113 19.70 -27.61 6.08
N GLY A 114 19.66 -26.33 6.42
CA GLY A 114 19.17 -25.30 5.50
C GLY A 114 18.95 -23.94 6.15
N ASP A 115 18.82 -22.94 5.28
CA ASP A 115 18.66 -21.54 5.66
C ASP A 115 17.36 -21.28 6.42
N GLY A 116 17.48 -20.33 7.35
CA GLY A 116 16.36 -19.64 7.96
C GLY A 116 15.83 -18.57 7.01
N GLN A 117 14.71 -17.97 7.40
CA GLN A 117 14.19 -16.81 6.69
C GLN A 117 13.49 -15.86 7.65
N THR A 118 13.65 -14.57 7.41
CA THR A 118 12.74 -13.54 7.91
C THR A 118 11.86 -13.11 6.77
N GLN A 119 10.55 -13.15 6.98
CA GLN A 119 9.58 -12.67 6.02
C GLN A 119 8.70 -11.64 6.69
N THR A 120 8.57 -10.49 6.04
CA THR A 120 7.50 -9.56 6.36
C THR A 120 6.47 -9.66 5.26
N TYR A 121 5.24 -9.99 5.62
CA TYR A 121 4.11 -9.91 4.72
C TYR A 121 3.31 -8.68 5.11
N ALA A 122 3.27 -7.68 4.24
CA ALA A 122 2.47 -6.49 4.39
C ALA A 122 1.37 -6.46 3.32
N THR A 123 0.12 -6.42 3.75
CA THR A 123 -1.03 -6.14 2.90
C THR A 123 -1.51 -4.73 3.22
N VAL A 124 -1.82 -3.93 2.21
CA VAL A 124 -2.27 -2.55 2.34
C VAL A 124 -3.56 -2.35 1.57
N ALA A 125 -4.42 -1.46 2.05
CA ALA A 125 -5.61 -1.04 1.32
C ALA A 125 -5.78 0.48 1.36
N ALA A 126 -6.26 1.02 0.24
CA ALA A 126 -6.89 2.32 0.17
C ALA A 126 -8.40 2.09 0.02
N ILE A 127 -9.18 2.59 0.98
CA ILE A 127 -10.63 2.39 1.05
C ILE A 127 -11.29 3.75 1.19
N THR A 128 -12.25 4.08 0.33
CA THR A 128 -13.12 5.25 0.54
C THR A 128 -14.49 4.82 0.99
N VAL A 129 -15.10 5.58 1.89
CA VAL A 129 -16.44 5.31 2.40
C VAL A 129 -17.33 6.56 2.40
N ASP A 130 -18.63 6.34 2.28
CA ASP A 130 -19.68 7.33 2.52
C ASP A 130 -20.60 6.79 3.62
N GLY A 131 -20.48 7.37 4.82
CA GLY A 131 -21.02 6.73 6.02
C GLY A 131 -20.36 5.36 6.27
N ASP A 132 -21.17 4.31 6.25
CA ASP A 132 -20.74 2.92 6.42
C ASP A 132 -20.59 2.15 5.10
N VAL A 133 -20.90 2.78 3.96
CA VAL A 133 -20.84 2.17 2.62
C VAL A 133 -19.45 2.37 2.01
N ILE A 134 -18.83 1.29 1.55
CA ILE A 134 -17.57 1.34 0.81
C ILE A 134 -17.84 1.87 -0.59
N THR A 135 -17.24 3.01 -0.95
CA THR A 135 -17.42 3.64 -2.27
C THR A 135 -16.30 3.32 -3.24
N SER A 136 -15.11 2.97 -2.75
CA SER A 136 -14.02 2.40 -3.54
C SER A 136 -13.03 1.64 -2.68
N MET A 137 -12.34 0.67 -3.27
CA MET A 137 -11.33 -0.12 -2.58
C MET A 137 -10.24 -0.57 -3.55
N ILE A 138 -8.98 -0.49 -3.12
CA ILE A 138 -7.83 -1.13 -3.75
C ILE A 138 -7.04 -1.83 -2.66
N VAL A 139 -6.61 -3.06 -2.93
CA VAL A 139 -5.69 -3.82 -2.07
C VAL A 139 -4.42 -4.13 -2.84
N ASP A 140 -3.28 -4.04 -2.16
CA ASP A 140 -2.00 -4.54 -2.64
C ASP A 140 -1.25 -5.24 -1.50
N ALA A 141 -0.23 -6.01 -1.86
CA ALA A 141 0.56 -6.77 -0.93
C ALA A 141 2.02 -6.80 -1.36
N VAL A 142 2.93 -6.79 -0.40
CA VAL A 142 4.35 -7.04 -0.62
C VAL A 142 4.83 -8.07 0.39
N GLN A 143 5.70 -8.96 -0.05
CA GLN A 143 6.15 -10.10 0.76
C GLN A 143 7.68 -10.26 0.70
N PRO A 144 8.46 -9.26 1.16
CA PRO A 144 9.90 -9.38 1.22
C PRO A 144 10.33 -10.56 2.11
N THR A 145 11.28 -11.34 1.60
CA THR A 145 11.86 -12.48 2.31
C THR A 145 13.37 -12.39 2.21
N VAL A 146 14.04 -12.34 3.36
CA VAL A 146 15.50 -12.41 3.44
C VAL A 146 15.87 -13.74 4.08
N LYS A 147 16.77 -14.48 3.43
CA LYS A 147 17.29 -15.75 3.93
C LYS A 147 18.62 -15.56 4.62
N PHE A 148 18.89 -16.37 5.62
CA PHE A 148 20.14 -16.37 6.35
C PHE A 148 20.55 -17.79 6.75
N ASN A 149 21.84 -18.05 6.80
CA ASN A 149 22.37 -19.35 7.23
C ASN A 149 22.52 -19.45 8.76
N ALA A 150 22.97 -20.60 9.26
CA ALA A 150 23.16 -20.85 10.69
C ALA A 150 24.22 -19.95 11.36
N LYS A 151 25.06 -19.26 10.58
CA LYS A 151 26.02 -18.26 11.07
C LYS A 151 25.44 -16.84 11.11
N GLY A 152 24.20 -16.66 10.66
CA GLY A 152 23.55 -15.36 10.52
C GLY A 152 23.95 -14.60 9.25
N GLU A 153 24.65 -15.23 8.31
CA GLU A 153 25.04 -14.60 7.05
C GLU A 153 23.83 -14.57 6.11
N VAL A 154 23.56 -13.42 5.48
CA VAL A 154 22.49 -13.27 4.49
C VAL A 154 22.85 -14.06 3.23
N THR A 155 21.95 -14.94 2.80
CA THR A 155 22.17 -15.85 1.65
C THR A 155 21.25 -15.54 0.46
N SER A 156 20.30 -14.62 0.60
CA SER A 156 19.45 -14.14 -0.47
C SER A 156 19.84 -12.73 -0.93
N ASP A 157 19.29 -12.31 -2.07
CA ASP A 157 19.21 -10.89 -2.39
C ASP A 157 18.34 -10.15 -1.35
N ALA A 158 18.70 -8.90 -1.07
CA ALA A 158 18.00 -7.99 -0.17
C ALA A 158 17.52 -6.72 -0.92
N ALA A 159 17.50 -6.76 -2.25
CA ALA A 159 17.00 -5.69 -3.10
C ALA A 159 15.50 -5.42 -2.90
N TYR A 160 15.07 -4.31 -3.51
CA TYR A 160 13.66 -3.90 -3.56
C TYR A 160 12.74 -5.03 -4.06
N VAL A 161 11.65 -5.24 -3.35
CA VAL A 161 10.65 -6.26 -3.69
C VAL A 161 9.41 -5.58 -4.24
N LYS A 162 9.10 -5.89 -5.51
CA LYS A 162 7.88 -5.41 -6.17
C LYS A 162 6.62 -5.91 -5.45
N THR A 163 5.58 -5.10 -5.45
CA THR A 163 4.28 -5.50 -4.90
C THR A 163 3.61 -6.56 -5.78
N LYS A 164 2.58 -7.23 -5.28
CA LYS A 164 1.83 -8.23 -6.05
C LYS A 164 1.08 -7.60 -7.22
N ASN A 165 0.62 -6.35 -7.08
CA ASN A 165 0.02 -5.63 -8.20
C ASN A 165 1.05 -5.16 -9.24
N GLU A 166 2.29 -4.87 -8.83
CA GLU A 166 3.40 -4.60 -9.76
C GLU A 166 3.88 -5.87 -10.47
N LEU A 167 3.91 -7.02 -9.77
CA LEU A 167 4.35 -8.31 -10.30
C LEU A 167 3.35 -8.91 -11.29
N LYS A 168 2.04 -8.76 -11.04
CA LYS A 168 0.98 -9.39 -11.83
C LYS A 168 1.25 -10.88 -12.04
N GLU A 169 1.33 -11.35 -13.29
CA GLU A 169 1.61 -12.73 -13.67
C GLU A 169 2.99 -13.22 -13.22
N ALA A 170 3.97 -12.31 -13.03
CA ALA A 170 5.28 -12.68 -12.52
C ALA A 170 5.23 -13.20 -11.06
N TYR A 171 4.14 -12.94 -10.33
CA TYR A 171 3.91 -13.56 -9.03
C TYR A 171 3.61 -15.05 -9.15
N GLY A 172 2.90 -15.47 -10.20
CA GLY A 172 2.70 -16.87 -10.58
C GLY A 172 1.70 -17.64 -9.71
N MET A 173 0.76 -16.96 -9.05
CA MET A 173 -0.25 -17.60 -8.19
C MET A 173 -1.27 -18.40 -9.00
N ALA A 174 -1.48 -18.10 -10.28
CA ALA A 174 -2.42 -18.86 -11.11
C ALA A 174 -2.14 -20.37 -11.08
N LYS A 175 -0.87 -20.78 -10.95
CA LYS A 175 -0.47 -22.19 -10.87
C LYS A 175 -0.90 -22.89 -9.59
N ALA A 176 -1.04 -22.13 -8.50
CA ALA A 176 -1.43 -22.64 -7.18
C ALA A 176 -2.91 -22.39 -6.87
N SER A 177 -3.57 -21.48 -7.59
CA SER A 177 -4.98 -21.18 -7.45
C SER A 177 -5.83 -22.27 -8.10
N SER A 178 -6.82 -22.79 -7.38
CA SER A 178 -7.76 -23.79 -7.93
C SER A 178 -8.65 -23.23 -9.04
N ILE A 179 -8.72 -21.90 -9.20
CA ILE A 179 -9.46 -21.22 -10.27
C ILE A 179 -8.54 -20.64 -11.35
N GLY A 180 -7.23 -20.91 -11.29
CA GLY A 180 -6.27 -20.44 -12.29
C GLY A 180 -6.07 -18.92 -12.33
N ARG A 181 -6.47 -18.19 -11.28
CA ARG A 181 -6.40 -16.71 -11.23
C ARG A 181 -5.20 -16.24 -10.42
N GLU A 182 -4.55 -15.20 -10.92
CA GLU A 182 -3.49 -14.49 -10.20
C GLU A 182 -4.02 -13.74 -8.97
N TRP A 183 -3.11 -13.50 -8.01
CA TRP A 183 -3.48 -12.86 -6.74
C TRP A 183 -4.16 -11.51 -6.93
N TYR A 184 -3.61 -10.65 -7.80
CA TYR A 184 -4.13 -9.30 -8.03
C TYR A 184 -5.55 -9.34 -8.63
N LEU A 185 -5.85 -10.32 -9.47
CA LEU A 185 -7.18 -10.52 -10.05
C LEU A 185 -8.20 -10.97 -9.01
N GLN A 186 -7.78 -11.76 -8.02
CA GLN A 186 -8.66 -12.17 -6.90
C GLN A 186 -8.87 -11.00 -5.93
N ALA A 187 -7.82 -10.23 -5.63
CA ALA A 187 -7.91 -9.03 -4.81
C ALA A 187 -8.83 -7.98 -5.46
N GLU A 188 -8.72 -7.75 -6.78
CA GLU A 188 -9.61 -6.86 -7.53
C GLU A 188 -11.06 -7.35 -7.50
N SER A 189 -11.31 -8.66 -7.65
CA SER A 189 -12.65 -9.24 -7.51
C SER A 189 -13.25 -9.02 -6.12
N PHE A 190 -12.46 -9.18 -5.05
CA PHE A 190 -12.92 -8.87 -3.69
C PHE A 190 -13.21 -7.37 -3.51
N CYS A 191 -12.34 -6.48 -4.02
CA CYS A 191 -12.56 -5.03 -3.93
C CYS A 191 -13.85 -4.60 -4.66
N ALA A 192 -14.09 -5.18 -5.84
CA ALA A 192 -15.31 -4.95 -6.60
C ALA A 192 -16.54 -5.46 -5.86
N TYR A 193 -16.45 -6.64 -5.24
CA TYR A 193 -17.53 -7.17 -4.38
C TYR A 193 -17.81 -6.27 -3.17
N ALA A 194 -16.78 -5.73 -2.52
CA ALA A 194 -16.94 -4.87 -1.34
C ALA A 194 -17.53 -3.49 -1.69
N THR A 195 -17.26 -3.00 -2.89
CA THR A 195 -17.75 -1.69 -3.35
C THR A 195 -19.28 -1.68 -3.44
N GLY A 196 -19.91 -0.64 -2.87
CA GLY A 196 -21.35 -0.48 -2.76
C GLY A 196 -22.00 -1.22 -1.57
N LYS A 197 -21.24 -2.00 -0.81
CA LYS A 197 -21.73 -2.70 0.40
C LYS A 197 -21.34 -1.93 1.66
N THR A 198 -22.11 -2.13 2.73
CA THR A 198 -21.74 -1.65 4.06
C THR A 198 -20.58 -2.47 4.62
N ILE A 199 -19.80 -1.86 5.52
CA ILE A 199 -18.72 -2.54 6.25
C ILE A 199 -19.25 -3.84 6.89
N ASP A 200 -20.37 -3.77 7.59
CA ASP A 200 -20.96 -4.95 8.26
C ASP A 200 -21.37 -6.05 7.28
N ALA A 201 -21.93 -5.69 6.11
CA ALA A 201 -22.29 -6.67 5.08
C ALA A 201 -21.05 -7.40 4.56
N VAL A 202 -19.94 -6.70 4.33
CA VAL A 202 -18.69 -7.33 3.89
C VAL A 202 -18.09 -8.21 5.00
N MET A 203 -18.08 -7.72 6.25
CA MET A 203 -17.57 -8.49 7.40
C MET A 203 -18.39 -9.74 7.70
N SER A 204 -19.68 -9.76 7.34
CA SER A 204 -20.59 -10.90 7.54
C SER A 204 -20.58 -11.91 6.37
N THR A 205 -19.70 -11.74 5.38
CA THR A 205 -19.62 -12.65 4.23
C THR A 205 -19.30 -14.07 4.70
N ALA A 206 -20.14 -15.03 4.29
CA ALA A 206 -20.01 -16.42 4.69
C ALA A 206 -18.71 -17.05 4.16
N VAL A 207 -18.04 -17.83 5.01
CA VAL A 207 -16.80 -18.54 4.70
C VAL A 207 -16.88 -20.00 5.11
N ASN A 208 -16.09 -20.84 4.44
CA ASN A 208 -15.89 -22.23 4.84
C ASN A 208 -14.82 -22.37 5.95
N GLU A 209 -14.52 -23.60 6.36
CA GLU A 209 -13.52 -23.91 7.41
C GLU A 209 -12.10 -23.37 7.10
N LYS A 210 -11.79 -23.12 5.82
CA LYS A 210 -10.50 -22.55 5.39
C LYS A 210 -10.52 -21.03 5.33
N GLY A 211 -11.63 -20.40 5.72
CA GLY A 211 -11.84 -18.95 5.64
C GLY A 211 -12.07 -18.43 4.23
N VAL A 212 -12.31 -19.30 3.24
CA VAL A 212 -12.60 -18.91 1.86
C VAL A 212 -14.09 -18.66 1.69
N ALA A 213 -14.45 -17.63 0.91
CA ALA A 213 -15.84 -17.26 0.67
C ALA A 213 -16.68 -18.44 0.15
N THR A 214 -17.90 -18.57 0.65
CA THR A 214 -18.92 -19.48 0.10
C THR A 214 -20.01 -18.73 -0.68
N ASP A 215 -19.93 -17.39 -0.70
CA ASP A 215 -20.85 -16.53 -1.45
C ASP A 215 -20.70 -16.77 -2.97
N VAL A 216 -21.82 -16.91 -3.67
CA VAL A 216 -21.86 -17.20 -5.11
C VAL A 216 -21.12 -16.15 -5.95
N ASP A 217 -21.09 -14.89 -5.50
CA ASP A 217 -20.42 -13.80 -6.18
C ASP A 217 -18.88 -13.88 -6.07
N LEU A 218 -18.38 -14.63 -5.08
CA LEU A 218 -16.95 -14.75 -4.78
C LEU A 218 -16.35 -16.12 -5.10
N VAL A 219 -17.12 -17.21 -5.01
CA VAL A 219 -16.59 -18.59 -5.17
C VAL A 219 -15.91 -18.84 -6.52
N SER A 220 -16.31 -18.14 -7.57
CA SER A 220 -15.73 -18.26 -8.91
C SER A 220 -14.51 -17.36 -9.14
N SER A 221 -14.27 -16.41 -8.24
CA SER A 221 -13.32 -15.30 -8.46
C SER A 221 -12.29 -15.15 -7.34
N VAL A 222 -12.53 -15.70 -6.15
CA VAL A 222 -11.67 -15.58 -4.96
C VAL A 222 -11.53 -16.93 -4.27
N THR A 223 -10.28 -17.40 -4.18
CA THR A 223 -9.88 -18.63 -3.46
C THR A 223 -9.02 -18.34 -2.23
N LEU A 224 -8.67 -17.07 -2.02
CA LEU A 224 -7.94 -16.61 -0.85
C LEU A 224 -8.86 -16.59 0.36
N ALA A 225 -8.30 -16.87 1.54
CA ALA A 225 -9.02 -16.64 2.79
C ALA A 225 -9.42 -15.16 2.88
N LEU A 226 -10.69 -14.89 3.19
CA LEU A 226 -11.22 -13.53 3.24
C LEU A 226 -10.57 -12.68 4.34
N SER A 227 -10.06 -13.30 5.40
CA SER A 227 -9.29 -12.60 6.45
C SER A 227 -8.11 -11.79 5.88
N ASN A 228 -7.52 -12.21 4.75
CA ASN A 228 -6.48 -11.43 4.08
C ASN A 228 -6.93 -10.02 3.66
N PHE A 229 -8.24 -9.81 3.53
CA PHE A 229 -8.86 -8.56 3.10
C PHE A 229 -9.76 -7.95 4.17
N THR A 230 -10.58 -8.74 4.86
CA THR A 230 -11.51 -8.25 5.90
C THR A 230 -10.77 -7.71 7.12
N ASP A 231 -9.55 -8.17 7.43
CA ASP A 231 -8.70 -7.58 8.48
C ASP A 231 -8.31 -6.11 8.19
N LEU A 232 -8.31 -5.71 6.91
CA LEU A 232 -8.07 -4.32 6.49
C LEU A 232 -9.33 -3.47 6.68
N ILE A 233 -10.50 -4.03 6.40
CA ILE A 233 -11.80 -3.37 6.54
C ILE A 233 -12.19 -3.24 8.02
N ALA A 234 -11.89 -4.23 8.85
CA ALA A 234 -12.15 -4.20 10.29
C ALA A 234 -11.46 -3.02 11.01
N LYS A 235 -10.47 -2.37 10.37
CA LYS A 235 -9.79 -1.18 10.90
C LYS A 235 -10.54 0.13 10.64
N LEU A 236 -11.59 0.11 9.80
CA LEU A 236 -12.47 1.26 9.58
C LEU A 236 -13.49 1.42 10.70
N ALA A 237 -13.91 0.32 11.34
CA ALA A 237 -14.91 0.29 12.41
C ALA A 237 -14.38 0.78 13.77
N LYS A 238 -13.40 1.69 13.79
CA LYS A 238 -12.71 2.18 14.99
C LYS A 238 -12.93 3.67 15.24
#